data_AF-A0A1I3SHE8-F1
#
_entry.id   AF-A0A1I3SHE8-F1
#
_cell.length_a   1.000
_cell.length_b   1.000
_cell.length_c   1.000
_cell.angle_alpha   90.00
_cell.angle_beta   90.00
_cell.angle_gamma   90.00
#
_symmetry.space_group_name_H-M   'P 1'
#
loop_
_entity.id
_entity.type
_entity.pdbx_description
1 polymer ?
#
loop_
_entity_poly.entity_id
_entity_poly.type
_entity_poly.pdbx_seq_one_letter_code
_entity_poly.pdbx_strand_id
1 'polypeptide(L)'
;MKPDLFQAPDYYLLDELLTEEHKLVRDAARAWVKREVSPIIEEFAQKAEFPKQLIPGLAEIGAFGPYIPEEYGGAGLDQISYGLIMQEIERGDSGVRSTSSVQSSLVMYPIWKYGNEEQRKKYLPKLATGEFIGCFGLTEPDYGSNPGGMVTNIKDMGDHYLLNGAKMWISNAPFADIAVVWAKNEEGRIKGLIVERGMEGFTTPETHNKWSLRASSTGELIFDNVKIPKENILPNKDGLGAPLGCLDSARYGIAWGAIGAAMDCYDTALRYSKERIQFDKPIGATQLQQKKLAEMITEITKAQLLTWRLGVLRNEGKATTAQISMAKRNNVAMAMEIARDARQMLGGMGITGEYSIMRHMMNLESVVTYEGTHDIHLLITGMDVTGLSAFK
;
A
#
# COMPACT_ATOMS: atom_id res chain seq x y z
N MET A 1 -26.01 -3.73 9.23
CA MET A 1 -24.71 -3.34 9.81
C MET A 1 -24.88 -2.19 10.78
N LYS A 2 -23.98 -2.07 11.77
CA LYS A 2 -23.81 -0.82 12.51
C LYS A 2 -23.24 0.25 11.55
N PRO A 3 -23.71 1.50 11.59
CA PRO A 3 -23.19 2.57 10.73
C PRO A 3 -21.74 2.90 11.08
N ASP A 4 -20.94 3.28 10.08
CA ASP A 4 -19.57 3.79 10.28
C ASP A 4 -19.62 5.25 10.80
N LEU A 5 -19.41 5.39 12.11
CA LEU A 5 -19.48 6.64 12.86
C LEU A 5 -18.18 7.46 12.82
N PHE A 6 -17.19 7.06 12.01
CA PHE A 6 -15.89 7.72 11.97
C PHE A 6 -15.98 9.23 11.78
N GLN A 7 -15.24 9.96 12.61
CA GLN A 7 -14.98 11.39 12.47
C GLN A 7 -13.47 11.60 12.34
N ALA A 8 -13.05 12.26 11.26
CA ALA A 8 -11.63 12.53 11.03
C ALA A 8 -11.11 13.56 12.06
N PRO A 9 -10.01 13.28 12.79
CA PRO A 9 -9.34 14.31 13.56
C PRO A 9 -8.71 15.36 12.64
N ASP A 10 -8.99 16.63 12.94
CA ASP A 10 -8.33 17.78 12.31
C ASP A 10 -7.93 18.82 13.38
N TYR A 11 -6.88 18.50 14.14
CA TYR A 11 -6.48 19.31 15.29
C TYR A 11 -5.81 20.64 14.90
N TYR A 12 -5.19 20.70 13.72
CA TYR A 12 -4.41 21.84 13.21
C TYR A 12 -5.03 22.47 11.96
N LEU A 13 -6.31 22.21 11.68
CA LEU A 13 -7.04 22.75 10.52
C LEU A 13 -6.33 22.44 9.19
N LEU A 14 -5.84 21.21 9.02
CA LEU A 14 -5.15 20.75 7.81
C LEU A 14 -6.02 20.88 6.56
N ASP A 15 -7.34 20.91 6.69
CA ASP A 15 -8.25 21.19 5.58
C ASP A 15 -7.97 22.56 4.94
N GLU A 16 -7.43 23.54 5.68
CA GLU A 16 -7.02 24.83 5.11
C GLU A 16 -5.78 24.74 4.21
N LEU A 17 -5.01 23.64 4.31
CA LEU A 17 -3.85 23.37 3.46
C LEU A 17 -4.19 22.57 2.20
N LEU A 18 -5.44 22.11 2.07
CA LEU A 18 -5.94 21.30 0.97
C LEU A 18 -6.78 22.15 0.02
N THR A 19 -6.68 21.86 -1.28
CA THR A 19 -7.59 22.46 -2.27
C THR A 19 -8.99 21.89 -2.14
N GLU A 20 -9.98 22.54 -2.75
CA GLU A 20 -11.35 21.99 -2.80
C GLU A 20 -11.43 20.65 -3.55
N GLU A 21 -10.59 20.46 -4.57
CA GLU A 21 -10.46 19.18 -5.28
C GLU A 21 -9.91 18.08 -4.36
N HIS A 22 -8.87 18.39 -3.57
CA HIS A 22 -8.33 17.44 -2.58
C HIS A 22 -9.39 17.00 -1.58
N LYS A 23 -10.19 17.94 -1.06
CA LYS A 23 -11.28 17.64 -0.12
C LYS A 23 -12.36 16.78 -0.77
N LEU A 24 -12.75 17.12 -2.01
CA LEU A 24 -13.75 16.36 -2.75
C LEU A 24 -13.30 14.90 -2.97
N VAL A 25 -12.06 14.70 -3.42
CA VAL A 25 -11.47 13.37 -3.63
C VAL A 25 -11.45 12.57 -2.33
N ARG A 26 -10.97 13.18 -1.24
CA ARG A 26 -10.94 12.55 0.09
C ARG A 26 -12.35 12.17 0.55
N ASP A 27 -13.30 13.07 0.43
CA ASP A 27 -14.65 12.86 0.97
C ASP A 27 -15.42 11.81 0.15
N ALA A 28 -15.19 11.75 -1.17
CA ALA A 28 -15.69 10.67 -2.02
C ALA A 28 -15.12 9.30 -1.62
N ALA A 29 -13.79 9.20 -1.43
CA ALA A 29 -13.16 7.98 -0.95
C ALA A 29 -13.67 7.57 0.44
N ARG A 30 -13.78 8.53 1.37
CA ARG A 30 -14.33 8.29 2.73
C ARG A 30 -15.75 7.74 2.67
N ALA A 31 -16.63 8.39 1.89
CA ALA A 31 -18.03 7.98 1.76
C ALA A 31 -18.14 6.56 1.19
N TRP A 32 -17.32 6.22 0.20
CA TRP A 32 -17.23 4.87 -0.35
C TRP A 32 -16.76 3.85 0.69
N VAL A 33 -15.70 4.13 1.44
CA VAL A 33 -15.20 3.21 2.49
C VAL A 33 -16.28 2.96 3.55
N LYS A 34 -16.98 4.01 4.00
CA LYS A 34 -18.09 3.88 4.97
C LYS A 34 -19.22 2.98 4.45
N ARG A 35 -19.50 3.04 3.15
CA ARG A 35 -20.63 2.35 2.52
C ARG A 35 -20.31 0.92 2.09
N GLU A 36 -19.11 0.69 1.54
CA GLU A 36 -18.76 -0.56 0.87
C GLU A 36 -17.77 -1.41 1.67
N VAL A 37 -16.83 -0.79 2.40
CA VAL A 37 -15.72 -1.50 3.06
C VAL A 37 -16.02 -1.81 4.52
N SER A 38 -16.19 -0.78 5.35
CA SER A 38 -16.42 -0.91 6.80
C SER A 38 -17.51 -1.93 7.16
N PRO A 39 -18.61 -2.04 6.40
CA PRO A 39 -19.66 -3.00 6.71
C PRO A 39 -19.22 -4.46 6.65
N ILE A 40 -18.34 -4.84 5.71
CA ILE A 40 -18.04 -6.24 5.38
C ILE A 40 -16.66 -6.70 5.88
N ILE A 41 -15.76 -5.77 6.19
CA ILE A 41 -14.33 -6.05 6.22
C ILE A 41 -13.89 -6.99 7.35
N GLU A 42 -14.55 -6.95 8.51
CA GLU A 42 -14.27 -7.86 9.62
C GLU A 42 -14.55 -9.32 9.23
N GLU A 43 -15.64 -9.57 8.51
CA GLU A 43 -16.01 -10.92 8.07
C GLU A 43 -14.96 -11.48 7.11
N PHE A 44 -14.55 -10.68 6.11
CA PHE A 44 -13.52 -11.06 5.15
C PHE A 44 -12.16 -11.26 5.82
N ALA A 45 -11.79 -10.40 6.77
CA ALA A 45 -10.56 -10.57 7.54
C ALA A 45 -10.59 -11.85 8.40
N GLN A 46 -11.71 -12.20 9.03
CA GLN A 46 -11.82 -13.45 9.78
C GLN A 46 -11.71 -14.68 8.87
N LYS A 47 -12.35 -14.65 7.70
CA LYS A 47 -12.29 -15.72 6.68
C LYS A 47 -10.94 -15.81 5.96
N ALA A 48 -10.10 -14.78 6.06
CA ALA A 48 -8.88 -14.63 5.28
C ALA A 48 -9.12 -14.64 3.75
N GLU A 49 -10.14 -13.90 3.33
CA GLU A 49 -10.55 -13.77 1.93
C GLU A 49 -10.45 -12.31 1.46
N PHE A 50 -10.05 -12.09 0.20
CA PHE A 50 -10.13 -10.76 -0.40
C PHE A 50 -11.55 -10.49 -0.93
N PRO A 51 -12.20 -9.37 -0.55
CA PRO A 51 -13.52 -9.00 -1.06
C PRO A 51 -13.44 -8.48 -2.51
N LYS A 52 -13.37 -9.40 -3.49
CA LYS A 52 -13.26 -9.08 -4.92
C LYS A 52 -14.36 -8.13 -5.43
N GLN A 53 -15.54 -8.14 -4.80
CA GLN A 53 -16.62 -7.22 -5.11
C GLN A 53 -16.29 -5.74 -4.90
N LEU A 54 -15.20 -5.41 -4.18
CA LEU A 54 -14.74 -4.03 -4.02
C LEU A 54 -13.97 -3.49 -5.22
N ILE A 55 -13.49 -4.35 -6.14
CA ILE A 55 -12.65 -3.93 -7.27
C ILE A 55 -13.32 -2.83 -8.13
N PRO A 56 -14.59 -2.96 -8.57
CA PRO A 56 -15.23 -1.92 -9.37
C PRO A 56 -15.35 -0.59 -8.61
N GLY A 57 -15.66 -0.66 -7.31
CA GLY A 57 -15.75 0.53 -6.46
C GLY A 57 -14.41 1.23 -6.25
N LEU A 58 -13.31 0.48 -6.15
CA LEU A 58 -11.95 1.03 -6.10
C LEU A 58 -11.61 1.79 -7.38
N ALA A 59 -11.99 1.26 -8.54
CA ALA A 59 -11.82 1.95 -9.82
C ALA A 59 -12.67 3.24 -9.87
N GLU A 60 -13.94 3.18 -9.45
CA GLU A 60 -14.89 4.30 -9.44
C GLU A 60 -14.37 5.50 -8.63
N ILE A 61 -13.77 5.27 -7.46
CA ILE A 61 -13.21 6.35 -6.62
C ILE A 61 -11.81 6.80 -7.05
N GLY A 62 -11.29 6.30 -8.16
CA GLY A 62 -9.97 6.66 -8.68
C GLY A 62 -8.79 6.03 -7.91
N ALA A 63 -8.98 4.91 -7.22
CA ALA A 63 -7.90 4.27 -6.45
C ALA A 63 -6.87 3.53 -7.31
N PHE A 64 -7.11 3.39 -8.62
CA PHE A 64 -6.22 2.73 -9.58
C PHE A 64 -5.58 3.75 -10.52
N GLY A 65 -4.29 4.01 -10.32
CA GLY A 65 -3.51 4.96 -11.10
C GLY A 65 -4.05 6.39 -11.08
N PRO A 66 -4.39 6.99 -9.93
CA PRO A 66 -5.00 8.33 -9.89
C PRO A 66 -4.16 9.39 -10.61
N TYR A 67 -2.84 9.30 -10.51
CA TYR A 67 -1.89 10.24 -11.13
C TYR A 67 -1.49 9.89 -12.56
N ILE A 68 -2.06 8.82 -13.13
CA ILE A 68 -1.80 8.46 -14.52
C ILE A 68 -2.68 9.34 -15.42
N PRO A 69 -2.13 9.88 -16.53
CA PRO A 69 -2.88 10.73 -17.44
C PRO A 69 -4.18 10.10 -17.96
N GLU A 70 -5.18 10.94 -18.20
CA GLU A 70 -6.49 10.54 -18.73
C GLU A 70 -6.40 9.83 -20.09
N GLU A 71 -5.42 10.19 -20.93
CA GLU A 71 -5.19 9.52 -22.23
C GLU A 71 -4.92 8.01 -22.11
N TYR A 72 -4.51 7.55 -20.92
CA TYR A 72 -4.27 6.14 -20.60
C TYR A 72 -5.34 5.55 -19.66
N GLY A 73 -6.44 6.27 -19.44
CA GLY A 73 -7.57 5.85 -18.61
C GLY A 73 -7.44 6.16 -17.12
N GLY A 74 -6.35 6.80 -16.68
CA GLY A 74 -6.22 7.28 -15.29
C GLY A 74 -7.01 8.57 -15.05
N ALA A 75 -6.97 9.09 -13.82
CA ALA A 75 -7.72 10.29 -13.44
C ALA A 75 -6.93 11.60 -13.54
N GLY A 76 -5.63 11.56 -13.87
CA GLY A 76 -4.78 12.75 -13.99
C GLY A 76 -4.61 13.57 -12.70
N LEU A 77 -4.94 12.99 -11.53
CA LEU A 77 -4.90 13.66 -10.23
C LEU A 77 -3.47 13.88 -9.74
N ASP A 78 -3.30 14.78 -8.79
CA ASP A 78 -2.01 15.04 -8.18
C ASP A 78 -1.62 13.98 -7.12
N GLN A 79 -0.41 14.10 -6.58
CA GLN A 79 0.10 13.15 -5.58
C GLN A 79 -0.58 13.29 -4.22
N ILE A 80 -1.10 14.48 -3.87
CA ILE A 80 -1.81 14.68 -2.61
C ILE A 80 -3.16 13.95 -2.66
N SER A 81 -3.89 14.06 -3.76
CA SER A 81 -5.10 13.27 -4.05
C SER A 81 -4.83 11.78 -3.94
N TYR A 82 -3.75 11.26 -4.53
CA TYR A 82 -3.35 9.86 -4.35
C TYR A 82 -3.16 9.50 -2.86
N GLY A 83 -2.45 10.34 -2.12
CA GLY A 83 -2.24 10.16 -0.68
C GLY A 83 -3.55 10.10 0.12
N LEU A 84 -4.45 11.04 -0.13
CA LEU A 84 -5.75 11.12 0.55
C LEU A 84 -6.64 9.90 0.25
N ILE A 85 -6.65 9.41 -1.00
CA ILE A 85 -7.35 8.17 -1.35
C ILE A 85 -6.77 6.99 -0.56
N MET A 86 -5.43 6.85 -0.49
CA MET A 86 -4.80 5.77 0.28
C MET A 86 -5.09 5.87 1.79
N GLN A 87 -5.10 7.09 2.34
CA GLN A 87 -5.47 7.36 3.73
C GLN A 87 -6.88 6.86 4.04
N GLU A 88 -7.87 7.23 3.23
CA GLU A 88 -9.25 6.82 3.48
C GLU A 88 -9.45 5.31 3.25
N ILE A 89 -8.81 4.70 2.25
CA ILE A 89 -8.93 3.24 2.03
C ILE A 89 -8.31 2.46 3.20
N GLU A 90 -7.14 2.85 3.70
CA GLU A 90 -6.49 2.13 4.80
C GLU A 90 -7.16 2.38 6.16
N ARG A 91 -7.89 3.49 6.32
CA ARG A 91 -8.85 3.65 7.42
C ARG A 91 -9.89 2.53 7.42
N GLY A 92 -10.30 2.06 6.23
CA GLY A 92 -11.09 0.83 6.10
C GLY A 92 -10.25 -0.40 6.43
N ASP A 93 -9.24 -0.69 5.61
CA ASP A 93 -8.32 -1.82 5.81
C ASP A 93 -7.03 -1.72 4.98
N SER A 94 -5.90 -2.07 5.60
CA SER A 94 -4.58 -2.09 4.97
C SER A 94 -4.48 -3.07 3.81
N GLY A 95 -5.21 -4.18 3.82
CA GLY A 95 -5.26 -5.17 2.74
C GLY A 95 -5.92 -4.61 1.49
N VAL A 96 -7.04 -3.91 1.64
CA VAL A 96 -7.73 -3.21 0.54
C VAL A 96 -6.82 -2.12 -0.04
N ARG A 97 -6.18 -1.29 0.81
CA ARG A 97 -5.19 -0.29 0.35
C ARG A 97 -4.00 -0.95 -0.34
N SER A 98 -3.59 -2.15 0.08
CA SER A 98 -2.50 -2.90 -0.56
C SER A 98 -2.84 -3.27 -1.99
N THR A 99 -4.07 -3.70 -2.26
CA THR A 99 -4.52 -3.97 -3.62
C THR A 99 -4.42 -2.72 -4.50
N SER A 100 -4.90 -1.58 -4.02
CA SER A 100 -4.80 -0.30 -4.76
C SER A 100 -3.37 0.19 -4.95
N SER A 101 -2.49 0.00 -3.96
CA SER A 101 -1.07 0.38 -4.04
C SER A 101 -0.31 -0.47 -5.06
N VAL A 102 -0.55 -1.78 -5.07
CA VAL A 102 0.04 -2.70 -6.06
C VAL A 102 -0.41 -2.31 -7.46
N GLN A 103 -1.72 -2.16 -7.67
CA GLN A 103 -2.29 -1.77 -8.95
C GLN A 103 -1.68 -0.46 -9.46
N SER A 104 -1.73 0.60 -8.65
CA SER A 104 -1.31 1.94 -9.05
C SER A 104 0.21 2.09 -9.19
N SER A 105 0.94 1.76 -8.13
CA SER A 105 2.34 2.16 -7.96
C SER A 105 3.32 1.08 -8.37
N LEU A 106 2.89 -0.19 -8.36
CA LEU A 106 3.76 -1.31 -8.68
C LEU A 106 3.46 -1.92 -10.05
N VAL A 107 2.26 -1.71 -10.62
CA VAL A 107 1.91 -2.23 -11.95
C VAL A 107 1.73 -1.11 -12.96
N MET A 108 0.76 -0.22 -12.74
CA MET A 108 0.44 0.82 -13.71
C MET A 108 1.59 1.85 -13.83
N TYR A 109 2.22 2.23 -12.73
CA TYR A 109 3.36 3.17 -12.74
C TYR A 109 4.55 2.70 -13.61
N PRO A 110 5.11 1.48 -13.45
CA PRO A 110 6.18 1.02 -14.34
C PRO A 110 5.74 0.83 -15.79
N ILE A 111 4.49 0.42 -16.07
CA ILE A 111 4.00 0.35 -17.46
C ILE A 111 3.93 1.76 -18.06
N TRP A 112 3.42 2.74 -17.31
CA TRP A 112 3.36 4.14 -17.73
C TRP A 112 4.76 4.74 -17.94
N LYS A 113 5.66 4.61 -16.96
CA LYS A 113 6.98 5.25 -17.02
C LYS A 113 7.99 4.50 -17.89
N TYR A 114 7.99 3.18 -17.85
CA TYR A 114 9.05 2.35 -18.42
C TYR A 114 8.61 1.55 -19.64
N GLY A 115 7.30 1.41 -19.86
CA GLY A 115 6.74 0.78 -21.04
C GLY A 115 6.81 1.65 -22.29
N ASN A 116 6.69 1.02 -23.45
CA ASN A 116 6.47 1.69 -24.74
C ASN A 116 4.98 2.05 -24.93
N GLU A 117 4.67 2.76 -26.01
CA GLU A 117 3.32 3.26 -26.25
C GLU A 117 2.28 2.14 -26.48
N GLU A 118 2.68 1.06 -27.13
CA GLU A 118 1.82 -0.11 -27.35
C GLU A 118 1.44 -0.77 -26.03
N GLN A 119 2.41 -0.95 -25.12
CA GLN A 119 2.17 -1.47 -23.77
C GLN A 119 1.25 -0.55 -22.97
N ARG A 120 1.47 0.77 -23.00
CA ARG A 120 0.61 1.72 -22.28
C ARG A 120 -0.83 1.64 -22.75
N LYS A 121 -1.07 1.69 -24.07
CA LYS A 121 -2.41 1.62 -24.66
C LYS A 121 -3.08 0.26 -24.46
N LYS A 122 -2.31 -0.84 -24.45
CA LYS A 122 -2.83 -2.19 -24.22
C LYS A 122 -3.29 -2.40 -22.78
N TYR A 123 -2.48 -2.01 -21.80
CA TYR A 123 -2.70 -2.43 -20.40
C TYR A 123 -3.33 -1.35 -19.51
N LEU A 124 -2.90 -0.08 -19.62
CA LEU A 124 -3.29 0.94 -18.64
C LEU A 124 -4.80 1.20 -18.57
N PRO A 125 -5.54 1.29 -19.70
CA PRO A 125 -6.99 1.49 -19.64
C PRO A 125 -7.72 0.37 -18.90
N LYS A 126 -7.31 -0.89 -19.11
CA LYS A 126 -7.90 -2.07 -18.45
C LYS A 126 -7.54 -2.15 -16.97
N LEU A 127 -6.32 -1.74 -16.63
CA LEU A 127 -5.88 -1.68 -15.23
C LEU A 127 -6.58 -0.56 -14.46
N ALA A 128 -6.86 0.57 -15.11
CA ALA A 128 -7.55 1.71 -14.51
C ALA A 128 -9.02 1.41 -14.19
N THR A 129 -9.70 0.67 -15.07
CA THR A 129 -11.10 0.24 -14.84
C THR A 129 -11.23 -0.96 -13.90
N GLY A 130 -10.12 -1.61 -13.56
CA GLY A 130 -10.12 -2.86 -12.80
C GLY A 130 -10.58 -4.09 -13.61
N GLU A 131 -10.72 -3.98 -14.94
CA GLU A 131 -10.91 -5.13 -15.83
C GLU A 131 -9.72 -6.09 -15.70
N PHE A 132 -8.51 -5.54 -15.65
CA PHE A 132 -7.30 -6.28 -15.32
C PHE A 132 -6.83 -5.93 -13.92
N ILE A 133 -6.42 -6.93 -13.16
CA ILE A 133 -5.67 -6.78 -11.92
C ILE A 133 -4.22 -7.17 -12.15
N GLY A 134 -3.32 -6.33 -11.67
CA GLY A 134 -1.89 -6.60 -11.71
C GLY A 134 -1.32 -7.03 -10.36
N CYS A 135 -0.17 -7.70 -10.44
CA CYS A 135 0.71 -7.95 -9.32
C CYS A 135 2.18 -7.64 -9.67
N PHE A 136 3.06 -7.57 -8.67
CA PHE A 136 4.44 -7.11 -8.83
C PHE A 136 5.45 -8.10 -8.25
N GLY A 137 6.22 -8.75 -9.12
CA GLY A 137 7.18 -9.79 -8.77
C GLY A 137 8.61 -9.26 -8.60
N LEU A 138 9.00 -8.91 -7.37
CA LEU A 138 10.38 -8.53 -7.03
C LEU A 138 11.00 -9.48 -6.02
N THR A 139 10.40 -9.56 -4.83
CA THR A 139 10.87 -10.35 -3.68
C THR A 139 10.93 -11.83 -3.99
N GLU A 140 12.00 -12.47 -3.52
CA GLU A 140 12.22 -13.92 -3.64
C GLU A 140 12.42 -14.53 -2.24
N PRO A 141 12.28 -15.86 -2.08
CA PRO A 141 12.42 -16.51 -0.77
C PRO A 141 13.69 -16.11 0.00
N ASP A 142 14.83 -16.02 -0.70
CA ASP A 142 16.13 -15.68 -0.10
C ASP A 142 16.50 -14.19 -0.26
N TYR A 143 15.67 -13.39 -0.94
CA TYR A 143 15.98 -12.00 -1.30
C TYR A 143 14.81 -11.05 -1.05
N GLY A 144 14.66 -10.63 0.21
CA GLY A 144 13.77 -9.55 0.63
C GLY A 144 14.46 -8.18 0.60
N SER A 145 15.21 -7.84 1.64
CA SER A 145 15.89 -6.54 1.78
C SER A 145 17.06 -6.34 0.81
N ASN A 146 17.55 -7.40 0.15
CA ASN A 146 18.60 -7.35 -0.87
C ASN A 146 18.07 -7.81 -2.25
N PRO A 147 17.21 -7.02 -2.92
CA PRO A 147 16.66 -7.38 -4.23
C PRO A 147 17.73 -7.47 -5.33
N GLY A 148 18.90 -6.84 -5.17
CA GLY A 148 20.01 -6.99 -6.13
C GLY A 148 20.56 -8.43 -6.19
N GLY A 149 20.35 -9.22 -5.14
CA GLY A 149 20.75 -10.61 -5.05
C GLY A 149 19.88 -11.59 -5.86
N MET A 150 18.73 -11.16 -6.40
CA MET A 150 17.74 -12.04 -7.03
C MET A 150 18.30 -13.06 -8.02
N VAL A 151 17.68 -14.23 -8.11
CA VAL A 151 18.07 -15.36 -8.97
C VAL A 151 17.08 -15.66 -10.09
N THR A 152 15.85 -15.11 -10.04
CA THR A 152 14.94 -15.16 -11.20
C THR A 152 15.64 -14.53 -12.40
N ASN A 153 15.61 -15.24 -13.53
CA ASN A 153 16.39 -14.89 -14.71
C ASN A 153 15.60 -15.05 -16.00
N ILE A 154 16.04 -14.30 -17.01
CA ILE A 154 15.59 -14.40 -18.39
C ILE A 154 16.78 -14.75 -19.28
N LYS A 155 16.56 -15.65 -20.23
CA LYS A 155 17.53 -16.03 -21.27
C LYS A 155 17.00 -15.67 -22.65
N ASP A 156 17.85 -15.10 -23.51
CA ASP A 156 17.46 -14.78 -24.89
C ASP A 156 17.46 -16.05 -25.76
N MET A 157 16.32 -16.36 -26.39
CA MET A 157 16.15 -17.50 -27.30
C MET A 157 16.01 -17.08 -28.78
N GLY A 158 16.24 -15.81 -29.09
CA GLY A 158 16.06 -15.22 -30.42
C GLY A 158 14.70 -14.55 -30.58
N ASP A 159 13.64 -15.34 -30.77
CA ASP A 159 12.27 -14.87 -30.97
C ASP A 159 11.53 -14.55 -29.65
N HIS A 160 11.97 -15.10 -28.53
CA HIS A 160 11.41 -14.87 -27.19
C HIS A 160 12.50 -14.84 -26.11
N TYR A 161 12.11 -14.52 -24.88
CA TYR A 161 12.89 -14.79 -23.67
C TYR A 161 12.32 -16.00 -22.93
N LEU A 162 13.18 -16.79 -22.31
CA LEU A 162 12.80 -17.87 -21.41
C LEU A 162 12.96 -17.41 -19.96
N LEU A 163 11.86 -17.30 -19.21
CA LEU A 163 11.83 -16.85 -17.82
C LEU A 163 11.79 -18.06 -16.87
N ASN A 164 12.67 -18.05 -15.87
CA ASN A 164 12.74 -19.06 -14.82
C ASN A 164 12.96 -18.42 -13.44
N GLY A 165 12.31 -18.97 -12.41
CA GLY A 165 12.49 -18.57 -11.02
C GLY A 165 11.20 -18.56 -10.23
N ALA A 166 11.24 -17.96 -9.04
CA ALA A 166 10.09 -17.84 -8.17
C ALA A 166 10.11 -16.50 -7.42
N LYS A 167 8.92 -15.90 -7.27
CA LYS A 167 8.68 -14.72 -6.44
C LYS A 167 7.77 -15.10 -5.28
N MET A 168 7.99 -14.48 -4.13
CA MET A 168 7.27 -14.79 -2.90
C MET A 168 6.68 -13.53 -2.26
N TRP A 169 5.57 -13.69 -1.55
CA TRP A 169 4.84 -12.60 -0.87
C TRP A 169 4.22 -11.57 -1.82
N ILE A 170 3.68 -12.05 -2.94
CA ILE A 170 3.17 -11.20 -4.01
C ILE A 170 1.68 -10.95 -3.83
N SER A 171 1.34 -9.75 -3.37
CA SER A 171 -0.04 -9.28 -3.27
C SER A 171 -0.73 -9.30 -4.64
N ASN A 172 -2.01 -9.67 -4.64
CA ASN A 172 -2.88 -9.90 -5.80
C ASN A 172 -2.55 -11.13 -6.67
N ALA A 173 -1.38 -11.76 -6.53
CA ALA A 173 -0.95 -12.86 -7.42
C ALA A 173 -2.00 -13.96 -7.66
N PRO A 174 -2.76 -14.44 -6.65
CA PRO A 174 -3.73 -15.51 -6.86
C PRO A 174 -4.87 -15.17 -7.82
N PHE A 175 -5.16 -13.89 -8.04
CA PHE A 175 -6.26 -13.42 -8.90
C PHE A 175 -5.85 -12.37 -9.94
N ALA A 176 -4.55 -12.07 -10.07
CA ALA A 176 -4.06 -11.14 -11.08
C ALA A 176 -4.17 -11.71 -12.49
N ASP A 177 -4.40 -10.83 -13.46
CA ASP A 177 -4.40 -11.09 -14.91
C ASP A 177 -3.00 -10.89 -15.48
N ILE A 178 -2.23 -9.93 -14.93
CA ILE A 178 -0.85 -9.67 -15.32
C ILE A 178 0.09 -9.56 -14.12
N ALA A 179 1.37 -9.83 -14.35
CA ALA A 179 2.44 -9.61 -13.40
C ALA A 179 3.53 -8.75 -14.03
N VAL A 180 3.94 -7.67 -13.35
CA VAL A 180 5.19 -6.96 -13.66
C VAL A 180 6.31 -7.63 -12.87
N VAL A 181 7.18 -8.36 -13.57
CA VAL A 181 8.22 -9.20 -12.98
C VAL A 181 9.61 -8.61 -13.24
N TRP A 182 10.48 -8.68 -12.24
CA TRP A 182 11.88 -8.29 -12.36
C TRP A 182 12.78 -9.52 -12.32
N ALA A 183 13.63 -9.65 -13.35
CA ALA A 183 14.51 -10.80 -13.54
C ALA A 183 15.87 -10.36 -14.11
N LYS A 184 16.94 -11.10 -13.82
CA LYS A 184 18.28 -10.84 -14.39
C LYS A 184 18.41 -11.41 -15.80
N ASN A 185 19.00 -10.66 -16.73
CA ASN A 185 19.48 -11.21 -17.99
C ASN A 185 20.82 -11.95 -17.79
N GLU A 186 21.37 -12.51 -18.88
CA GLU A 186 22.65 -13.24 -18.88
C GLU A 186 23.86 -12.38 -18.44
N GLU A 187 23.75 -11.04 -18.51
CA GLU A 187 24.77 -10.09 -18.05
C GLU A 187 24.58 -9.71 -16.57
N GLY A 188 23.58 -10.26 -15.89
CA GLY A 188 23.23 -9.94 -14.51
C GLY A 188 22.48 -8.61 -14.34
N ARG A 189 22.10 -7.94 -15.44
CA ARG A 189 21.28 -6.72 -15.41
C ARG A 189 19.82 -7.08 -15.19
N ILE A 190 19.19 -6.44 -14.19
CA ILE A 190 17.76 -6.61 -13.91
C ILE A 190 16.93 -5.94 -15.01
N LYS A 191 16.00 -6.68 -15.61
CA LYS A 191 15.02 -6.22 -16.60
C LYS A 191 13.61 -6.35 -16.03
N GLY A 192 12.72 -5.46 -16.43
CA GLY A 192 11.28 -5.53 -16.13
C GLY A 192 10.53 -6.15 -17.30
N LEU A 193 9.57 -7.03 -17.01
CA LEU A 193 8.78 -7.74 -18.00
C LEU A 193 7.32 -7.85 -17.56
N ILE A 194 6.41 -7.86 -18.53
CA ILE A 194 4.97 -8.10 -18.31
C ILE A 194 4.69 -9.57 -18.61
N VAL A 195 4.20 -10.32 -17.62
CA VAL A 195 3.80 -11.73 -17.74
C VAL A 195 2.30 -11.83 -17.62
N GLU A 196 1.63 -12.49 -18.57
CA GLU A 196 0.18 -12.66 -18.55
C GLU A 196 -0.20 -14.01 -17.93
N ARG A 197 -1.24 -14.03 -17.11
CA ARG A 197 -1.78 -15.27 -16.55
C ARG A 197 -2.27 -16.18 -17.67
N GLY A 198 -1.99 -17.48 -17.55
CA GLY A 198 -2.33 -18.48 -18.56
C GLY A 198 -1.20 -18.78 -19.54
N MET A 199 -0.09 -18.03 -19.51
CA MET A 199 1.15 -18.44 -20.18
C MET A 199 1.63 -19.79 -19.62
N GLU A 200 2.06 -20.69 -20.52
CA GLU A 200 2.56 -22.02 -20.16
C GLU A 200 3.77 -21.90 -19.21
N GLY A 201 3.78 -22.70 -18.14
CA GLY A 201 4.83 -22.68 -17.12
C GLY A 201 4.69 -21.60 -16.04
N PHE A 202 3.67 -20.74 -16.11
CA PHE A 202 3.43 -19.70 -15.10
C PHE A 202 2.27 -20.08 -14.16
N THR A 203 2.54 -20.15 -12.85
CA THR A 203 1.51 -20.42 -11.82
C THR A 203 1.55 -19.42 -10.66
N THR A 204 0.41 -19.25 -9.97
CA THR A 204 0.23 -18.26 -8.89
C THR A 204 -0.42 -18.85 -7.64
N PRO A 205 0.24 -19.78 -6.91
CA PRO A 205 -0.35 -20.40 -5.72
C PRO A 205 -0.56 -19.36 -4.61
N GLU A 206 -1.63 -19.53 -3.83
CA GLU A 206 -1.99 -18.63 -2.72
C GLU A 206 -1.29 -19.02 -1.41
N THR A 207 -0.85 -18.00 -0.67
CA THR A 207 -0.30 -18.17 0.67
C THR A 207 -1.42 -18.07 1.71
N HIS A 208 -1.68 -19.17 2.40
CA HIS A 208 -2.70 -19.26 3.44
C HIS A 208 -2.14 -19.05 4.86
N ASN A 209 -3.03 -19.00 5.86
CA ASN A 209 -2.69 -18.91 7.29
C ASN A 209 -1.90 -17.65 7.70
N LYS A 210 -2.06 -16.55 6.97
CA LYS A 210 -1.51 -15.25 7.38
C LYS A 210 -2.23 -14.72 8.61
N TRP A 211 -1.48 -14.13 9.54
CA TRP A 211 -2.02 -13.40 10.69
C TRP A 211 -2.16 -11.91 10.43
N SER A 212 -1.77 -11.43 9.25
CA SER A 212 -1.82 -10.01 8.90
C SER A 212 -2.23 -9.88 7.44
N LEU A 213 -2.90 -8.77 7.10
CA LEU A 213 -3.50 -8.52 5.79
C LEU A 213 -4.37 -9.69 5.34
N ARG A 214 -5.25 -10.14 6.24
CA ARG A 214 -6.11 -11.31 6.00
C ARG A 214 -7.17 -11.02 4.95
N ALA A 215 -7.64 -9.78 4.84
CA ALA A 215 -8.52 -9.33 3.77
C ALA A 215 -7.76 -8.95 2.48
N SER A 216 -6.64 -9.62 2.19
CA SER A 216 -5.84 -9.45 0.98
C SER A 216 -5.34 -10.81 0.51
N SER A 217 -5.42 -11.10 -0.79
CA SER A 217 -4.81 -12.32 -1.34
C SER A 217 -3.35 -12.06 -1.67
N THR A 218 -2.49 -12.93 -1.15
CA THR A 218 -1.04 -12.90 -1.36
C THR A 218 -0.63 -14.29 -1.82
N GLY A 219 0.29 -14.37 -2.77
CA GLY A 219 0.74 -15.65 -3.28
C GLY A 219 2.18 -15.60 -3.75
N GLU A 220 2.50 -16.58 -4.59
CA GLU A 220 3.77 -16.68 -5.27
C GLU A 220 3.59 -16.45 -6.76
N LEU A 221 4.70 -16.21 -7.46
CA LEU A 221 4.77 -16.29 -8.91
C LEU A 221 5.84 -17.33 -9.24
N ILE A 222 5.44 -18.46 -9.82
CA ILE A 222 6.37 -19.54 -10.16
C ILE A 222 6.50 -19.59 -11.68
N PHE A 223 7.74 -19.57 -12.17
CA PHE A 223 8.06 -19.59 -13.59
C PHE A 223 8.95 -20.79 -13.91
N ASP A 224 8.41 -21.72 -14.69
CA ASP A 224 9.13 -22.85 -15.27
C ASP A 224 9.13 -22.72 -16.79
N ASN A 225 10.27 -22.28 -17.34
CA ASN A 225 10.50 -22.16 -18.77
C ASN A 225 9.40 -21.36 -19.50
N VAL A 226 8.96 -20.25 -18.91
CA VAL A 226 7.88 -19.41 -19.45
C VAL A 226 8.41 -18.63 -20.64
N LYS A 227 7.75 -18.76 -21.80
CA LYS A 227 8.10 -18.03 -23.02
C LYS A 227 7.51 -16.63 -23.01
N ILE A 228 8.36 -15.63 -22.88
CA ILE A 228 8.00 -14.21 -22.84
C ILE A 228 8.30 -13.56 -24.19
N PRO A 229 7.30 -13.02 -24.90
CA PRO A 229 7.52 -12.29 -26.15
C PRO A 229 8.46 -11.08 -25.95
N LYS A 230 9.22 -10.70 -26.98
CA LYS A 230 10.20 -9.60 -26.88
C LYS A 230 9.54 -8.27 -26.53
N GLU A 231 8.34 -8.05 -27.06
CA GLU A 231 7.50 -6.87 -26.83
C GLU A 231 6.98 -6.75 -25.40
N ASN A 232 7.10 -7.79 -24.57
CA ASN A 232 6.69 -7.75 -23.17
C ASN A 232 7.79 -7.22 -22.22
N ILE A 233 9.00 -6.96 -22.71
CA ILE A 233 10.04 -6.27 -21.93
C ILE A 233 9.71 -4.78 -21.81
N LEU A 234 9.87 -4.21 -20.61
CA LEU A 234 9.79 -2.75 -20.40
C LEU A 234 11.09 -2.10 -20.94
N PRO A 235 11.03 -1.35 -22.06
CA PRO A 235 12.26 -0.97 -22.75
C PRO A 235 12.95 0.28 -22.18
N ASN A 236 12.22 1.14 -21.48
CA ASN A 236 12.70 2.49 -21.18
C ASN A 236 13.42 2.63 -19.83
N LYS A 237 13.51 1.57 -19.02
CA LYS A 237 14.30 1.58 -17.79
C LYS A 237 14.67 0.17 -17.34
N ASP A 238 15.89 0.00 -16.86
CA ASP A 238 16.40 -1.25 -16.32
C ASP A 238 17.30 -1.05 -15.08
N GLY A 239 17.85 -2.16 -14.59
CA GLY A 239 18.67 -2.20 -13.38
C GLY A 239 17.86 -2.02 -12.10
N LEU A 240 18.53 -2.10 -10.95
CA LEU A 240 17.86 -2.08 -9.65
C LEU A 240 17.11 -0.76 -9.38
N GLY A 241 17.54 0.36 -9.96
CA GLY A 241 16.85 1.65 -9.83
C GLY A 241 15.47 1.70 -10.47
N ALA A 242 15.11 0.75 -11.35
CA ALA A 242 13.78 0.65 -11.94
C ALA A 242 12.72 0.15 -10.93
N PRO A 243 12.84 -1.06 -10.34
CA PRO A 243 11.91 -1.51 -9.31
C PRO A 243 11.92 -0.62 -8.07
N LEU A 244 13.07 -0.09 -7.64
CA LEU A 244 13.14 0.81 -6.48
C LEU A 244 12.33 2.09 -6.70
N GLY A 245 12.26 2.62 -7.92
CA GLY A 245 11.39 3.75 -8.25
C GLY A 245 9.89 3.43 -8.13
N CYS A 246 9.49 2.20 -8.45
CA CYS A 246 8.11 1.73 -8.19
C CYS A 246 7.84 1.66 -6.68
N LEU A 247 8.78 1.13 -5.90
CA LEU A 247 8.66 1.05 -4.44
C LEU A 247 8.54 2.44 -3.81
N ASP A 248 9.29 3.43 -4.27
CA ASP A 248 9.15 4.81 -3.79
C ASP A 248 7.75 5.37 -4.04
N SER A 249 7.13 5.01 -5.17
CA SER A 249 5.75 5.39 -5.43
C SER A 249 4.76 4.74 -4.45
N ALA A 250 4.93 3.45 -4.17
CA ALA A 250 4.09 2.71 -3.22
C ALA A 250 4.30 3.17 -1.77
N ARG A 251 5.55 3.38 -1.34
CA ARG A 251 5.93 3.85 0.01
C ARG A 251 5.30 5.18 0.36
N TYR A 252 5.21 6.10 -0.60
CA TYR A 252 4.48 7.35 -0.41
C TYR A 252 3.01 7.10 -0.10
N GLY A 253 2.32 6.24 -0.87
CA GLY A 253 0.92 5.89 -0.61
C GLY A 253 0.73 5.24 0.76
N ILE A 254 1.66 4.36 1.17
CA ILE A 254 1.68 3.73 2.49
C ILE A 254 1.87 4.77 3.62
N ALA A 255 2.72 5.77 3.41
CA ALA A 255 2.95 6.82 4.41
C ALA A 255 1.67 7.60 4.74
N TRP A 256 0.82 7.85 3.74
CA TRP A 256 -0.52 8.42 3.94
C TRP A 256 -1.52 7.39 4.49
N GLY A 257 -1.53 6.18 3.92
CA GLY A 257 -2.42 5.10 4.31
C GLY A 257 -2.36 4.78 5.81
N ALA A 258 -1.16 4.65 6.37
CA ALA A 258 -0.96 4.33 7.78
C ALA A 258 -1.62 5.34 8.73
N ILE A 259 -1.73 6.61 8.32
CA ILE A 259 -2.45 7.64 9.07
C ILE A 259 -3.95 7.28 9.18
N GLY A 260 -4.54 6.76 8.11
CA GLY A 260 -5.95 6.34 8.09
C GLY A 260 -6.26 5.26 9.14
N ALA A 261 -5.43 4.21 9.21
CA ALA A 261 -5.56 3.18 10.24
C ALA A 261 -5.40 3.75 11.66
N ALA A 262 -4.46 4.69 11.85
CA ALA A 262 -4.26 5.37 13.13
C ALA A 262 -5.47 6.24 13.52
N MET A 263 -6.04 6.98 12.57
CA MET A 263 -7.24 7.80 12.76
C MET A 263 -8.45 6.95 13.17
N ASP A 264 -8.65 5.79 12.53
CA ASP A 264 -9.74 4.87 12.89
C ASP A 264 -9.59 4.31 14.31
N CYS A 265 -8.36 3.89 14.66
CA CYS A 265 -8.04 3.42 16.00
C CYS A 265 -8.26 4.52 17.06
N TYR A 266 -7.82 5.75 16.78
CA TYR A 266 -8.00 6.89 17.66
C TYR A 266 -9.48 7.25 17.85
N ASP A 267 -10.25 7.40 16.77
CA ASP A 267 -11.68 7.74 16.84
C ASP A 267 -12.47 6.67 17.59
N THR A 268 -12.18 5.39 17.31
CA THR A 268 -12.82 4.26 17.99
C THR A 268 -12.51 4.27 19.49
N ALA A 269 -11.24 4.46 19.88
CA ALA A 269 -10.85 4.55 21.28
C ALA A 269 -11.46 5.78 21.98
N LEU A 270 -11.51 6.93 21.30
CA LEU A 270 -12.10 8.16 21.81
C LEU A 270 -13.60 7.97 22.08
N ARG A 271 -14.37 7.48 21.12
CA ARG A 271 -15.82 7.21 21.28
C ARG A 271 -16.06 6.20 22.40
N TYR A 272 -15.36 5.07 22.38
CA TYR A 272 -15.47 4.07 23.43
C TYR A 272 -15.15 4.64 24.81
N SER A 273 -14.13 5.51 24.92
CA SER A 273 -13.76 6.11 26.19
C SER A 273 -14.81 7.06 26.78
N LYS A 274 -15.61 7.70 25.92
CA LYS A 274 -16.72 8.59 26.31
C LYS A 274 -17.97 7.81 26.71
N GLU A 275 -18.19 6.64 26.11
CA GLU A 275 -19.38 5.81 26.34
C GLU A 275 -19.20 4.80 27.49
N ARG A 276 -18.03 4.18 27.61
CA ARG A 276 -17.78 3.13 28.60
C ARG A 276 -17.65 3.73 30.00
N ILE A 277 -18.53 3.30 30.90
CA ILE A 277 -18.50 3.68 32.32
C ILE A 277 -17.69 2.66 33.14
N GLN A 278 -16.82 3.15 34.02
CA GLN A 278 -16.17 2.39 35.08
C GLN A 278 -15.93 3.31 36.29
N PHE A 279 -16.18 2.81 37.50
CA PHE A 279 -16.13 3.63 38.71
C PHE A 279 -17.02 4.88 38.58
N ASP A 280 -18.27 4.69 38.11
CA ASP A 280 -19.34 5.70 38.01
C ASP A 280 -19.08 6.91 37.09
N LYS A 281 -18.06 6.83 36.22
CA LYS A 281 -17.79 7.86 35.19
C LYS A 281 -17.27 7.25 33.88
N PRO A 282 -17.32 7.98 32.76
CA PRO A 282 -16.65 7.58 31.54
C PRO A 282 -15.16 7.34 31.76
N ILE A 283 -14.60 6.28 31.18
CA ILE A 283 -13.16 5.99 31.33
C ILE A 283 -12.29 7.13 30.77
N GLY A 284 -12.78 7.88 29.77
CA GLY A 284 -12.16 9.09 29.24
C GLY A 284 -12.05 10.25 30.25
N ALA A 285 -12.66 10.15 31.42
CA ALA A 285 -12.51 11.08 32.55
C ALA A 285 -11.44 10.64 33.57
N THR A 286 -10.46 9.83 33.12
CA THR A 286 -9.31 9.39 33.93
C THR A 286 -8.01 9.88 33.28
N GLN A 287 -7.02 10.24 34.11
CA GLN A 287 -5.77 10.84 33.64
C GLN A 287 -5.03 9.96 32.62
N LEU A 288 -4.97 8.65 32.86
CA LEU A 288 -4.24 7.73 31.99
C LEU A 288 -4.91 7.57 30.61
N GLN A 289 -6.24 7.61 30.54
CA GLN A 289 -6.97 7.55 29.27
C GLN A 289 -6.81 8.86 28.49
N GLN A 290 -6.88 10.01 29.17
CA GLN A 290 -6.66 11.32 28.54
C GLN A 290 -5.22 11.48 28.04
N LYS A 291 -4.22 10.99 28.79
CA LYS A 291 -2.82 10.99 28.35
C LYS A 291 -2.66 10.26 27.01
N LYS A 292 -3.15 9.03 26.90
CA LYS A 292 -3.09 8.26 25.66
C LYS A 292 -3.74 9.00 24.49
N LEU A 293 -4.96 9.52 24.69
CA LEU A 293 -5.67 10.27 23.64
C LEU A 293 -4.92 11.54 23.20
N ALA A 294 -4.33 12.28 24.15
CA ALA A 294 -3.56 13.49 23.86
C ALA A 294 -2.26 13.18 23.09
N GLU A 295 -1.59 12.07 23.42
CA GLU A 295 -0.40 11.60 22.71
C GLU A 295 -0.75 11.13 21.29
N MET A 296 -1.82 10.33 21.14
CA MET A 296 -2.30 9.86 19.83
C MET A 296 -2.61 11.01 18.88
N ILE A 297 -3.42 11.98 19.31
CA ILE A 297 -3.82 13.09 18.43
C ILE A 297 -2.61 13.94 18.00
N THR A 298 -1.65 14.16 18.92
CA THR A 298 -0.41 14.88 18.64
C THR A 298 0.39 14.18 17.53
N GLU A 299 0.56 12.85 17.65
CA GLU A 299 1.32 12.07 16.70
C GLU A 299 0.63 11.93 15.33
N ILE A 300 -0.70 11.81 15.30
CA ILE A 300 -1.49 11.85 14.05
C ILE A 300 -1.30 13.20 13.35
N THR A 301 -1.47 14.31 14.07
CA THR A 301 -1.31 15.66 13.49
C THR A 301 0.10 15.87 12.93
N LYS A 302 1.14 15.44 13.64
CA LYS A 302 2.53 15.49 13.17
C LYS A 302 2.71 14.67 11.87
N ALA A 303 2.15 13.46 11.82
CA ALA A 303 2.25 12.59 10.65
C ALA A 303 1.52 13.17 9.43
N GLN A 304 0.35 13.78 9.62
CA GLN A 304 -0.41 14.42 8.53
C GLN A 304 0.35 15.62 7.93
N LEU A 305 0.98 16.46 8.76
CA LEU A 305 1.81 17.56 8.26
C LEU A 305 3.07 17.07 7.53
N LEU A 306 3.69 15.99 8.03
CA LEU A 306 4.84 15.35 7.39
C LEU A 306 4.50 14.86 5.97
N THR A 307 3.38 14.16 5.81
CA THR A 307 2.95 13.65 4.50
C THR A 307 2.40 14.74 3.60
N TRP A 308 1.71 15.76 4.13
CA TRP A 308 1.29 16.91 3.35
C TRP A 308 2.50 17.60 2.71
N ARG A 309 3.55 17.90 3.49
CA ARG A 309 4.75 18.55 2.95
C ARG A 309 5.46 17.64 1.95
N LEU A 310 5.52 16.34 2.20
CA LEU A 310 6.05 15.37 1.24
C LEU A 310 5.24 15.37 -0.07
N GLY A 311 3.91 15.46 0.00
CA GLY A 311 3.02 15.56 -1.16
C GLY A 311 3.28 16.79 -2.01
N VAL A 312 3.44 17.96 -1.37
CA VAL A 312 3.85 19.20 -2.06
C VAL A 312 5.17 19.01 -2.79
N LEU A 313 6.20 18.48 -2.11
CA LEU A 313 7.50 18.20 -2.73
C LEU A 313 7.38 17.19 -3.88
N ARG A 314 6.48 16.21 -3.78
CA ARG A 314 6.29 15.21 -4.82
C ARG A 314 5.61 15.78 -6.07
N ASN A 315 4.60 16.63 -5.89
CA ASN A 315 3.98 17.38 -6.98
C ASN A 315 5.00 18.29 -7.70
N GLU A 316 5.91 18.91 -6.95
CA GLU A 316 7.00 19.73 -7.51
C GLU A 316 8.16 18.90 -8.11
N GLY A 317 8.13 17.57 -8.05
CA GLY A 317 9.22 16.71 -8.53
C GLY A 317 10.50 16.75 -7.68
N LYS A 318 10.40 17.23 -6.42
CA LYS A 318 11.53 17.44 -5.49
C LYS A 318 11.61 16.40 -4.37
N ALA A 319 10.62 15.53 -4.23
CA ALA A 319 10.63 14.48 -3.21
C ALA A 319 11.75 13.46 -3.47
N THR A 320 12.61 13.23 -2.48
CA THR A 320 13.70 12.25 -2.56
C THR A 320 13.28 10.89 -1.96
N THR A 321 13.99 9.83 -2.36
CA THR A 321 13.82 8.48 -1.77
C THR A 321 14.00 8.48 -0.24
N ALA A 322 14.93 9.30 0.28
CA ALA A 322 15.17 9.42 1.72
C ALA A 322 14.01 10.12 2.46
N GLN A 323 13.42 11.16 1.86
CA GLN A 323 12.24 11.83 2.41
C GLN A 323 11.02 10.90 2.43
N ILE A 324 10.81 10.12 1.37
CA ILE A 324 9.75 9.10 1.31
C ILE A 324 9.98 8.00 2.35
N SER A 325 11.23 7.54 2.50
CA SER A 325 11.62 6.55 3.51
C SER A 325 11.34 7.02 4.93
N MET A 326 11.68 8.29 5.23
CA MET A 326 11.40 8.92 6.53
C MET A 326 9.90 8.91 6.83
N ALA A 327 9.07 9.36 5.88
CA ALA A 327 7.62 9.43 6.08
C ALA A 327 6.97 8.06 6.26
N LYS A 328 7.30 7.07 5.40
CA LYS A 328 6.79 5.69 5.53
C LYS A 328 7.16 5.11 6.89
N ARG A 329 8.44 5.15 7.25
CA ARG A 329 8.95 4.61 8.51
C ARG A 329 8.28 5.27 9.72
N ASN A 330 8.21 6.60 9.75
CA ASN A 330 7.61 7.34 10.85
C ASN A 330 6.13 7.00 11.02
N ASN A 331 5.35 7.10 9.93
CA ASN A 331 3.90 7.01 10.03
C ASN A 331 3.41 5.59 10.29
N VAL A 332 4.10 4.57 9.76
CA VAL A 332 3.77 3.18 10.08
C VAL A 332 4.10 2.86 11.54
N ALA A 333 5.25 3.31 12.05
CA ALA A 333 5.60 3.12 13.47
C ALA A 333 4.62 3.83 14.41
N MET A 334 4.24 5.07 14.08
CA MET A 334 3.21 5.82 14.80
C MET A 334 1.88 5.06 14.81
N ALA A 335 1.42 4.59 13.65
CA ALA A 335 0.15 3.87 13.55
C ALA A 335 0.15 2.58 14.39
N MET A 336 1.26 1.86 14.45
CA MET A 336 1.41 0.65 15.28
C MET A 336 1.25 0.96 16.77
N GLU A 337 1.91 2.02 17.26
CA GLU A 337 1.81 2.42 18.67
C GLU A 337 0.39 2.88 19.02
N ILE A 338 -0.23 3.69 18.15
CA ILE A 338 -1.63 4.12 18.34
C ILE A 338 -2.58 2.91 18.35
N ALA A 339 -2.43 1.97 17.43
CA ALA A 339 -3.27 0.76 17.39
C ALA A 339 -3.10 -0.09 18.66
N ARG A 340 -1.87 -0.25 19.16
CA ARG A 340 -1.58 -0.98 20.41
C ARG A 340 -2.20 -0.29 21.63
N ASP A 341 -2.07 1.03 21.73
CA ASP A 341 -2.66 1.77 22.84
C ASP A 341 -4.19 1.75 22.79
N ALA A 342 -4.77 1.98 21.61
CA ALA A 342 -6.21 1.92 21.39
C ALA A 342 -6.75 0.53 21.78
N ARG A 343 -6.04 -0.54 21.42
CA ARG A 343 -6.41 -1.91 21.78
C ARG A 343 -6.49 -2.09 23.29
N GLN A 344 -5.54 -1.53 24.03
CA GLN A 344 -5.53 -1.61 25.49
C GLN A 344 -6.66 -0.79 26.11
N MET A 345 -6.99 0.37 25.54
CA MET A 345 -8.07 1.24 26.03
C MET A 345 -9.44 0.57 25.98
N LEU A 346 -9.69 -0.30 25.00
CA LEU A 346 -10.93 -1.07 24.90
C LEU A 346 -10.98 -2.30 25.83
N GLY A 347 -9.88 -2.68 26.45
CA GLY A 347 -9.80 -3.86 27.32
C GLY A 347 -10.17 -5.15 26.57
N GLY A 348 -11.11 -5.91 27.14
CA GLY A 348 -11.60 -7.16 26.54
C GLY A 348 -12.31 -6.98 25.19
N MET A 349 -12.95 -5.83 24.95
CA MET A 349 -13.60 -5.56 23.67
C MET A 349 -12.58 -5.34 22.53
N GLY A 350 -11.37 -4.89 22.87
CA GLY A 350 -10.31 -4.58 21.91
C GLY A 350 -9.70 -5.80 21.22
N ILE A 351 -10.09 -7.03 21.58
CA ILE A 351 -9.70 -8.27 20.88
C ILE A 351 -10.83 -8.91 20.07
N THR A 352 -12.01 -8.30 20.07
CA THR A 352 -13.17 -8.83 19.36
C THR A 352 -13.26 -8.23 17.96
N GLY A 353 -13.94 -8.93 17.05
CA GLY A 353 -14.30 -8.40 15.73
C GLY A 353 -15.45 -7.37 15.78
N GLU A 354 -15.89 -6.93 16.96
CA GLU A 354 -16.87 -5.83 17.06
C GLU A 354 -16.24 -4.45 16.80
N TYR A 355 -14.91 -4.36 16.92
CA TYR A 355 -14.13 -3.15 16.71
C TYR A 355 -12.94 -3.46 15.78
N SER A 356 -12.58 -2.48 14.94
CA SER A 356 -11.54 -2.58 13.92
C SER A 356 -10.11 -2.74 14.48
N ILE A 357 -9.91 -2.41 15.75
CA ILE A 357 -8.57 -2.15 16.31
C ILE A 357 -7.66 -3.38 16.26
N MET A 358 -8.15 -4.57 16.63
CA MET A 358 -7.31 -5.77 16.60
C MET A 358 -6.87 -6.10 15.17
N ARG A 359 -7.76 -5.93 14.19
CA ARG A 359 -7.46 -6.11 12.77
C ARG A 359 -6.43 -5.10 12.28
N HIS A 360 -6.58 -3.80 12.60
CA HIS A 360 -5.57 -2.79 12.25
C HIS A 360 -4.21 -3.10 12.89
N MET A 361 -4.18 -3.45 14.18
CA MET A 361 -2.95 -3.81 14.88
C MET A 361 -2.23 -4.97 14.20
N MET A 362 -2.97 -6.03 13.84
CA MET A 362 -2.42 -7.18 13.12
C MET A 362 -1.94 -6.81 11.72
N ASN A 363 -2.73 -6.06 10.96
CA ASN A 363 -2.39 -5.63 9.60
C ASN A 363 -1.09 -4.81 9.54
N LEU A 364 -0.90 -3.89 10.48
CA LEU A 364 0.25 -3.00 10.51
C LEU A 364 1.59 -3.74 10.71
N GLU A 365 1.58 -4.96 11.27
CA GLU A 365 2.77 -5.82 11.39
C GLU A 365 3.30 -6.28 10.00
N SER A 366 2.43 -6.42 9.00
CA SER A 366 2.91 -6.58 7.62
C SER A 366 3.37 -5.26 7.02
N VAL A 367 2.63 -4.16 7.24
CA VAL A 367 2.92 -2.85 6.65
C VAL A 367 4.29 -2.30 7.08
N VAL A 368 4.72 -2.59 8.31
CA VAL A 368 6.06 -2.22 8.79
C VAL A 368 7.18 -3.00 8.10
N THR A 369 6.87 -4.21 7.62
CA THR A 369 7.86 -5.17 7.10
C THR A 369 8.06 -5.01 5.60
N TYR A 370 6.97 -4.98 4.83
CA TYR A 370 7.08 -4.93 3.37
C TYR A 370 7.47 -3.53 2.86
N GLU A 371 7.88 -3.48 1.60
CA GLU A 371 8.33 -2.28 0.88
C GLU A 371 9.52 -1.60 1.58
N GLY A 372 10.27 -2.33 2.39
CA GLY A 372 11.37 -1.82 3.21
C GLY A 372 11.00 -1.85 4.69
N THR A 373 11.80 -2.57 5.48
CA THR A 373 11.59 -2.65 6.94
C THR A 373 11.88 -1.30 7.61
N HIS A 374 11.42 -1.16 8.86
CA HIS A 374 11.72 0.01 9.69
C HIS A 374 13.21 0.35 9.70
N ASP A 375 14.06 -0.66 9.90
CA ASP A 375 15.51 -0.49 10.03
C ASP A 375 16.17 -0.13 8.69
N ILE A 376 15.73 -0.73 7.59
CA ILE A 376 16.25 -0.39 6.26
C ILE A 376 15.96 1.07 5.93
N HIS A 377 14.79 1.59 6.29
CA HIS A 377 14.48 3.01 6.11
C HIS A 377 15.33 3.94 6.99
N LEU A 378 15.65 3.53 8.22
CA LEU A 378 16.60 4.26 9.07
C LEU A 378 17.98 4.34 8.41
N LEU A 379 18.46 3.25 7.81
CA LEU A 379 19.73 3.23 7.09
C LEU A 379 19.71 4.11 5.84
N ILE A 380 18.60 4.13 5.10
CA ILE A 380 18.43 5.04 3.95
C ILE A 380 18.54 6.50 4.39
N THR A 381 17.80 6.90 5.43
CA THR A 381 17.85 8.27 5.95
C THR A 381 19.22 8.60 6.57
N GLY A 382 19.84 7.65 7.28
CA GLY A 382 21.18 7.82 7.85
C GLY A 382 22.23 8.05 6.78
N MET A 383 22.18 7.29 5.68
CA MET A 383 23.07 7.48 4.53
C MET A 383 22.86 8.85 3.87
N ASP A 384 21.62 9.30 3.71
CA ASP A 384 21.30 10.62 3.13
C ASP A 384 21.82 11.78 3.98
N VAL A 385 21.71 11.68 5.31
CA VAL A 385 22.18 12.70 6.25
C VAL A 385 23.71 12.74 6.37
N THR A 386 24.36 11.58 6.36
CA THR A 386 25.80 11.47 6.65
C THR A 386 26.68 11.38 5.41
N GLY A 387 26.12 11.01 4.26
CA GLY A 387 26.86 10.65 3.05
C GLY A 387 27.59 9.30 3.14
N LEU A 388 27.37 8.52 4.21
CA LEU A 388 28.09 7.26 4.47
C LEU A 388 27.11 6.07 4.51
N SER A 389 27.40 5.02 3.73
CA SER A 389 26.60 3.79 3.70
C SER A 389 26.84 2.93 4.94
N ALA A 390 25.78 2.43 5.57
CA ALA A 390 25.81 1.56 6.75
C ALA A 390 24.93 0.29 6.58
N PHE A 391 24.73 -0.18 5.34
CA PHE A 391 23.94 -1.38 5.04
C PHE A 391 24.69 -2.70 5.26
N LYS A 392 25.98 -2.66 5.59
CA LYS A 392 26.86 -3.81 5.76
C LYS A 392 27.71 -3.68 7.01
#